data_AF-A0A8I3A809-F1
#
_entry.id   AF-A0A8I3A809-F1
#
_cell.length_a   1.000
_cell.length_b   1.000
_cell.length_c   1.000
_cell.angle_alpha   90.00
_cell.angle_beta   90.00
_cell.angle_gamma   90.00
#
_symmetry.space_group_name_H-M   'P 1'
#
loop_
_entity.id
_entity.type
_entity.pdbx_description
1 polymer ?
#
loop_
_entity_poly.entity_id
_entity_poly.type
_entity_poly.pdbx_seq_one_letter_code
_entity_poly.pdbx_strand_id
1 'polypeptide(L)'
;MSSLNFGRLLVILQPLLSLLVLASVPECATTPPTVNLGYAQYKGAVDIGTNSTSFLGIRYAAPPVGNLRWAVPQPPPTLSGVQEATSAPNECYQAPVGNSPTNPLRTMSRRSAVIESEDCLFLSVYTPGHKVTPVESGGLPVLVWIHGGGYISGAERPYNGTDLIVKSSHSLIVVTIQYRLGLFGFLAGEAVKRGGTLNAGLLDQNYALQWVQTHIATFGGDPTKVSIWGISAGGGSVLQHVVAHGGHTHTPLFRAAITSSTFLPSQYNYSDRIPEVTSSVFLIMVNN
;
A
#
# COMPACT_ATOMS: atom_id res chain seq x y z
N MET A 1 53.17 -43.24 80.46
CA MET A 1 51.71 -43.20 80.20
C MET A 1 51.28 -41.74 80.23
N SER A 2 50.49 -41.33 79.23
CA SER A 2 49.99 -39.96 79.00
C SER A 2 50.97 -38.98 78.34
N SER A 3 50.81 -38.74 77.04
CA SER A 3 50.21 -37.48 76.51
C SER A 3 50.56 -37.22 75.03
N LEU A 4 49.54 -36.72 74.33
CA LEU A 4 49.52 -35.90 73.11
C LEU A 4 49.96 -36.53 71.76
N ASN A 5 48.98 -36.70 70.86
CA ASN A 5 49.15 -36.14 69.51
C ASN A 5 47.82 -35.80 68.80
N PHE A 6 47.91 -34.78 67.97
CA PHE A 6 46.87 -33.95 67.35
C PHE A 6 45.92 -34.68 66.39
N GLY A 7 44.60 -34.54 66.62
CA GLY A 7 43.55 -34.81 65.64
C GLY A 7 43.16 -33.52 64.92
N ARG A 8 43.46 -33.44 63.62
CA ARG A 8 43.11 -32.32 62.72
C ARG A 8 41.59 -32.16 62.60
N LEU A 9 41.09 -30.96 62.89
CA LEU A 9 39.71 -30.55 62.61
C LEU A 9 39.62 -30.13 61.13
N LEU A 10 38.95 -30.94 60.30
CA LEU A 10 38.62 -30.56 58.92
C LEU A 10 37.24 -29.89 58.94
N VAL A 11 37.20 -28.57 58.81
CA VAL A 11 35.97 -27.80 58.60
C VAL A 11 35.61 -27.89 57.11
N ILE A 12 34.56 -28.63 56.78
CA ILE A 12 34.00 -28.68 55.41
C ILE A 12 33.04 -27.50 55.26
N LEU A 13 33.47 -26.45 54.57
CA LEU A 13 32.59 -25.38 54.06
C LEU A 13 31.90 -25.90 52.79
N GLN A 14 30.58 -26.12 52.82
CA GLN A 14 29.78 -26.28 51.60
C GLN A 14 29.29 -24.89 51.14
N PRO A 15 29.45 -24.51 49.86
CA PRO A 15 28.77 -23.33 49.33
C PRO A 15 27.33 -23.71 48.98
N LEU A 16 26.35 -23.02 49.56
CA LEU A 16 24.98 -23.01 49.06
C LEU A 16 24.98 -22.33 47.69
N LEU A 17 24.90 -23.12 46.63
CA LEU A 17 24.62 -22.63 45.28
C LEU A 17 23.12 -22.32 45.20
N SER A 18 22.74 -21.06 45.40
CA SER A 18 21.39 -20.57 45.14
C SER A 18 21.17 -20.53 43.62
N LEU A 19 20.51 -21.55 43.07
CA LEU A 19 20.00 -21.51 41.69
C LEU A 19 18.92 -20.43 41.60
N LEU A 20 19.26 -19.26 41.04
CA LEU A 20 18.25 -18.36 40.48
C LEU A 20 17.69 -19.03 39.23
N VAL A 21 16.51 -19.67 39.39
CA VAL A 21 15.67 -20.03 38.24
C VAL A 21 15.11 -18.73 37.68
N LEU A 22 15.77 -18.17 36.68
CA LEU A 22 15.16 -17.21 35.77
C LEU A 22 14.04 -17.96 35.04
N ALA A 23 12.84 -17.88 35.57
CA ALA A 23 11.65 -18.29 34.84
C ALA A 23 11.59 -17.41 33.59
N SER A 24 11.96 -17.95 32.43
CA SER A 24 11.69 -17.33 31.15
C SER A 24 10.18 -17.23 31.04
N VAL A 25 9.65 -16.03 31.28
CA VAL A 25 8.26 -15.72 30.97
C VAL A 25 8.10 -16.07 29.49
N PRO A 26 7.19 -16.99 29.12
CA PRO A 26 6.98 -17.29 27.72
C PRO A 26 6.51 -15.98 27.08
N GLU A 27 7.38 -15.40 26.25
CA GLU A 27 7.00 -14.34 25.34
C GLU A 27 5.82 -14.90 24.56
N CYS A 28 4.63 -14.37 24.81
CA CYS A 28 3.42 -14.80 24.13
C CYS A 28 3.64 -14.45 22.66
N ALA A 29 4.12 -15.43 21.88
CA ALA A 29 4.37 -15.30 20.46
C ALA A 29 3.04 -14.91 19.82
N THR A 30 2.88 -13.60 19.60
CA THR A 30 1.65 -13.04 19.08
C THR A 30 1.62 -13.47 17.62
N THR A 31 0.83 -14.49 17.30
CA THR A 31 0.74 -14.99 15.93
C THR A 31 0.29 -13.84 15.04
N PRO A 32 1.03 -13.48 13.98
CA PRO A 32 0.67 -12.34 13.17
C PRO A 32 -0.73 -12.51 12.56
N PRO A 33 -1.57 -11.46 12.57
CA PRO A 33 -2.95 -11.56 12.13
C PRO A 33 -3.02 -11.92 10.64
N THR A 34 -3.98 -12.78 10.31
CA THR A 34 -4.30 -13.17 8.94
C THR A 34 -5.73 -12.74 8.62
N VAL A 35 -5.92 -12.08 7.47
CA VAL A 35 -7.23 -11.67 6.96
C VAL A 35 -7.60 -12.53 5.75
N ASN A 36 -8.87 -12.91 5.63
CA ASN A 36 -9.40 -13.63 4.48
C ASN A 36 -10.30 -12.72 3.66
N LEU A 37 -9.93 -12.48 2.40
CA LEU A 37 -10.66 -11.61 1.47
C LEU A 37 -11.57 -12.40 0.51
N GLY A 38 -11.69 -13.70 0.71
CA GLY A 38 -12.41 -14.62 -0.18
C GLY A 38 -11.55 -15.09 -1.35
N TYR A 39 -10.89 -14.17 -2.06
CA TYR A 39 -9.98 -14.52 -3.18
C TYR A 39 -8.57 -14.87 -2.72
N ALA A 40 -8.15 -14.41 -1.55
CA ALA A 40 -6.82 -14.70 -0.98
C ALA A 40 -6.82 -14.50 0.54
N GLN A 41 -5.88 -15.14 1.22
CA GLN A 41 -5.59 -14.90 2.63
C GLN A 41 -4.25 -14.18 2.76
N TYR A 42 -4.20 -13.11 3.56
CA TYR A 42 -3.00 -12.30 3.75
C TYR A 42 -2.60 -12.25 5.21
N LYS A 43 -1.34 -12.60 5.51
CA LYS A 43 -0.75 -12.48 6.85
C LYS A 43 0.05 -11.19 6.95
N GLY A 44 -0.34 -10.33 7.89
CA GLY A 44 0.32 -9.04 8.13
C GLY A 44 1.47 -9.12 9.12
N ALA A 45 2.05 -7.96 9.42
CA ALA A 45 3.08 -7.78 10.45
C ALA A 45 2.57 -6.87 11.58
N VAL A 46 2.78 -7.30 12.82
CA VAL A 46 2.48 -6.52 14.02
C VAL A 46 3.70 -5.68 14.40
N ASP A 47 3.48 -4.41 14.66
CA ASP A 47 4.45 -3.53 15.32
C ASP A 47 3.98 -3.25 16.76
N ILE A 48 4.68 -3.89 17.71
CA ILE A 48 4.40 -3.79 19.14
C ILE A 48 4.64 -2.37 19.66
N GLY A 49 5.65 -1.67 19.10
CA GLY A 49 6.03 -0.33 19.57
C GLY A 49 4.98 0.72 19.25
N THR A 50 4.29 0.57 18.12
CA THR A 50 3.23 1.49 17.68
C THR A 50 1.82 0.97 17.96
N ASN A 51 1.68 -0.26 18.48
CA ASN A 51 0.42 -0.97 18.65
C ASN A 51 -0.41 -0.93 17.35
N SER A 52 0.21 -1.34 16.24
CA SER A 52 -0.41 -1.36 14.92
C SER A 52 -0.08 -2.63 14.16
N THR A 53 -0.90 -2.94 13.17
CA THR A 53 -0.69 -4.04 12.22
C THR A 53 -0.66 -3.46 10.82
N SER A 54 0.27 -3.92 9.99
CA SER A 54 0.34 -3.60 8.57
C SER A 54 0.16 -4.84 7.70
N PHE A 55 -0.54 -4.67 6.58
CA PHE A 55 -0.63 -5.63 5.49
C PHE A 55 -0.14 -4.92 4.24
N LEU A 56 1.07 -5.25 3.81
CA LEU A 56 1.74 -4.61 2.71
C LEU A 56 1.60 -5.43 1.43
N GLY A 57 1.43 -4.76 0.29
CA GLY A 57 1.42 -5.42 -1.02
C GLY A 57 0.22 -6.34 -1.27
N ILE A 58 -0.96 -5.98 -0.76
CA ILE A 58 -2.20 -6.68 -1.09
C ILE A 58 -2.59 -6.36 -2.53
N ARG A 59 -2.84 -7.40 -3.32
CA ARG A 59 -3.25 -7.25 -4.72
C ARG A 59 -4.73 -6.88 -4.79
N TYR A 60 -5.06 -5.69 -5.29
CA TYR A 60 -6.47 -5.28 -5.46
C TYR A 60 -7.02 -5.54 -6.86
N ALA A 61 -6.16 -5.81 -7.85
CA ALA A 61 -6.53 -6.13 -9.23
C ALA A 61 -5.59 -7.17 -9.87
N ALA A 62 -6.04 -7.81 -10.94
CA ALA A 62 -5.19 -8.67 -11.77
C ALA A 62 -3.98 -7.88 -12.31
N PRO A 63 -2.80 -8.52 -12.48
CA PRO A 63 -1.65 -7.90 -13.14
C PRO A 63 -2.05 -7.32 -14.51
N PRO A 64 -1.83 -6.03 -14.79
CA PRO A 64 -2.24 -5.38 -16.04
C PRO A 64 -1.23 -5.64 -17.17
N VAL A 65 -0.85 -6.90 -17.36
CA VAL A 65 0.14 -7.37 -18.33
C VAL A 65 -0.51 -8.00 -19.55
N GLY A 66 0.23 -8.10 -20.66
CA GLY A 66 -0.26 -8.76 -21.88
C GLY A 66 -1.56 -8.13 -22.38
N ASN A 67 -2.62 -8.94 -22.51
CA ASN A 67 -3.93 -8.46 -22.98
C ASN A 67 -4.65 -7.52 -21.99
N LEU A 68 -4.17 -7.43 -20.75
CA LEU A 68 -4.69 -6.48 -19.76
C LEU A 68 -3.93 -5.14 -19.77
N ARG A 69 -2.87 -5.03 -20.58
CA ARG A 69 -2.16 -3.77 -20.79
C ARG A 69 -3.13 -2.75 -21.40
N TRP A 70 -3.26 -1.60 -20.74
CA TRP A 70 -4.24 -0.55 -21.06
C TRP A 70 -5.72 -0.97 -21.02
N ALA A 71 -6.06 -2.11 -20.40
CA ALA A 71 -7.46 -2.48 -20.13
C ALA A 71 -7.93 -1.89 -18.80
N VAL A 72 -9.26 -1.87 -18.59
CA VAL A 72 -9.87 -1.65 -17.26
C VAL A 72 -9.33 -2.72 -16.29
N PRO A 73 -8.96 -2.35 -15.04
CA PRO A 73 -8.53 -3.32 -14.03
C PRO A 73 -9.58 -4.42 -13.84
N GLN A 74 -9.11 -5.65 -13.66
CA GLN A 74 -9.93 -6.85 -13.50
C GLN A 74 -9.79 -7.44 -12.10
N PRO A 75 -10.73 -8.29 -11.65
CA PRO A 75 -10.63 -8.96 -10.35
C PRO A 75 -9.29 -9.67 -10.14
N PRO A 76 -8.71 -9.60 -8.94
CA PRO A 76 -7.47 -10.29 -8.64
C PRO A 76 -7.64 -11.82 -8.78
N PRO A 77 -6.58 -12.54 -9.16
CA PRO A 77 -6.61 -13.99 -9.21
C PRO A 77 -6.91 -14.57 -7.82
N THR A 78 -7.65 -15.69 -7.79
CA THR A 78 -7.83 -16.46 -6.57
C THR A 78 -6.53 -17.21 -6.24
N LEU A 79 -6.01 -17.00 -5.03
CA LEU A 79 -4.77 -17.60 -4.55
C LEU A 79 -5.07 -18.58 -3.43
N SER A 80 -4.56 -19.81 -3.56
CA SER A 80 -4.59 -20.80 -2.49
C SER A 80 -3.51 -20.51 -1.45
N GLY A 81 -3.80 -20.82 -0.18
CA GLY A 81 -2.86 -20.65 0.92
C GLY A 81 -2.72 -19.21 1.39
N VAL A 82 -1.88 -19.02 2.41
CA VAL A 82 -1.65 -17.73 3.06
C VAL A 82 -0.50 -17.00 2.36
N GLN A 83 -0.75 -15.79 1.90
CA GLN A 83 0.23 -14.90 1.29
C GLN A 83 0.87 -14.02 2.36
N GLU A 84 2.18 -13.85 2.32
CA GLU A 84 2.87 -12.89 3.18
C GLU A 84 2.59 -11.46 2.70
N ALA A 85 2.06 -10.61 3.57
CA ALA A 85 1.79 -9.20 3.32
C ALA A 85 2.68 -8.33 4.22
N THR A 86 3.99 -8.56 4.17
CA THR A 86 4.97 -7.96 5.10
C THR A 86 6.07 -7.16 4.40
N SER A 87 6.04 -7.10 3.07
CA SER A 87 7.01 -6.36 2.25
C SER A 87 6.30 -5.42 1.29
N ALA A 88 6.98 -4.32 0.94
CA ALA A 88 6.47 -3.38 -0.05
C ALA A 88 6.34 -4.08 -1.42
N PRO A 89 5.27 -3.80 -2.19
CA PRO A 89 5.09 -4.37 -3.51
C PRO A 89 6.07 -3.78 -4.53
N ASN A 90 6.09 -4.36 -5.72
CA ASN A 90 6.73 -3.74 -6.89
C ASN A 90 6.12 -2.37 -7.17
N GLU A 91 6.94 -1.45 -7.65
CA GLU A 91 6.47 -0.13 -8.09
C GLU A 91 6.00 -0.20 -9.54
N CYS A 92 5.00 0.61 -9.90
CA CYS A 92 4.63 0.75 -11.30
C CYS A 92 5.78 1.35 -12.10
N TYR A 93 5.96 0.88 -13.34
CA TYR A 93 6.89 1.52 -14.28
C TYR A 93 6.67 3.02 -14.32
N GLN A 94 7.76 3.76 -14.18
CA GLN A 94 7.71 5.21 -13.99
C GLN A 94 8.78 5.91 -14.79
N ALA A 95 8.47 7.13 -15.25
CA ALA A 95 9.42 7.93 -16.00
C ALA A 95 10.68 8.19 -15.15
N PRO A 96 11.89 8.10 -15.72
CA PRO A 96 13.10 8.45 -15.00
C PRO A 96 13.11 9.93 -14.64
N VAL A 97 13.84 10.28 -13.58
CA VAL A 97 14.18 11.68 -13.32
C VAL A 97 15.05 12.15 -14.49
N GLY A 98 14.65 13.22 -15.19
CA GLY A 98 15.37 13.69 -16.37
C GLY A 98 16.84 13.99 -16.06
N ASN A 99 17.75 13.51 -16.90
CA ASN A 99 19.20 13.65 -16.69
C ASN A 99 19.78 14.97 -17.21
N SER A 100 18.93 15.96 -17.54
CA SER A 100 19.40 17.27 -18.00
C SER A 100 20.36 17.87 -16.97
N PRO A 101 21.52 18.41 -17.38
CA PRO A 101 22.43 19.12 -16.48
C PRO A 101 21.76 20.27 -15.72
N THR A 102 20.73 20.87 -16.32
CA THR A 102 19.93 21.96 -15.74
C THR A 102 18.76 21.49 -14.89
N ASN A 103 18.49 20.17 -14.77
CA ASN A 103 17.39 19.68 -13.95
C ASN A 103 17.71 19.95 -12.47
N PRO A 104 16.98 20.87 -11.79
CA PRO A 104 17.22 21.18 -10.38
C PRO A 104 16.86 20.00 -9.46
N LEU A 105 16.14 18.99 -9.97
CA LEU A 105 15.72 17.80 -9.25
C LEU A 105 16.67 16.61 -9.42
N ARG A 106 17.80 16.77 -10.14
CA ARG A 106 18.76 15.68 -10.43
C ARG A 106 19.28 15.00 -9.16
N THR A 107 19.51 15.77 -8.09
CA THR A 107 19.98 15.29 -6.78
C THR A 107 18.86 14.79 -5.86
N MET A 108 17.59 15.03 -6.23
CA MET A 108 16.42 14.50 -5.50
C MET A 108 16.05 13.09 -5.94
N SER A 109 16.79 12.48 -6.88
CA SER A 109 16.63 11.07 -7.23
C SER A 109 17.15 10.18 -6.09
N ARG A 110 16.40 10.14 -4.98
CA ARG A 110 16.52 9.17 -3.90
C ARG A 110 15.74 7.89 -4.23
N ARG A 111 15.60 7.52 -5.51
CA ARG A 111 15.02 6.24 -5.86
C ARG A 111 15.98 5.17 -5.32
N SER A 112 15.56 4.50 -4.24
CA SER A 112 16.16 3.21 -3.89
C SER A 112 16.05 2.31 -5.11
N ALA A 113 16.96 1.35 -5.28
CA ALA A 113 16.81 0.32 -6.29
C ALA A 113 15.56 -0.53 -5.95
N VAL A 114 14.40 -0.10 -6.42
CA VAL A 114 13.13 -0.84 -6.32
C VAL A 114 12.85 -1.44 -7.69
N ILE A 115 12.26 -2.63 -7.69
CA ILE A 115 11.87 -3.31 -8.91
C ILE A 115 10.62 -2.61 -9.45
N GLU A 116 10.77 -1.96 -10.60
CA GLU A 116 9.65 -1.47 -11.39
C GLU A 116 9.06 -2.63 -12.20
N SER A 117 7.73 -2.72 -12.26
CA SER A 117 7.00 -3.78 -12.96
C SER A 117 5.68 -3.27 -13.51
N GLU A 118 5.16 -3.89 -14.58
CA GLU A 118 3.75 -3.74 -14.97
C GLU A 118 2.82 -4.41 -13.95
N ASP A 119 3.26 -5.48 -13.30
CA ASP A 119 2.56 -6.08 -12.18
C ASP A 119 2.75 -5.22 -10.92
N CYS A 120 1.91 -4.20 -10.78
CA CYS A 120 2.05 -3.17 -9.74
C CYS A 120 0.72 -2.74 -9.07
N LEU A 121 -0.41 -3.39 -9.37
CA LEU A 121 -1.73 -3.03 -8.82
C LEU A 121 -1.93 -3.60 -7.41
N PHE A 122 -1.22 -2.97 -6.47
CA PHE A 122 -1.23 -3.31 -5.06
C PHE A 122 -1.65 -2.13 -4.18
N LEU A 123 -2.10 -2.45 -2.98
CA LEU A 123 -2.35 -1.50 -1.90
C LEU A 123 -1.81 -2.05 -0.59
N SER A 124 -1.64 -1.17 0.39
CA SER A 124 -1.26 -1.52 1.75
C SER A 124 -2.29 -1.01 2.74
N VAL A 125 -2.59 -1.80 3.76
CA VAL A 125 -3.55 -1.47 4.82
C VAL A 125 -2.82 -1.41 6.17
N TYR A 126 -3.00 -0.31 6.88
CA TYR A 126 -2.49 -0.09 8.23
C TYR A 126 -3.68 0.05 9.18
N THR A 127 -3.71 -0.77 10.24
CA THR A 127 -4.79 -0.82 11.21
C THR A 127 -4.26 -0.81 12.64
N PRO A 128 -4.95 -0.17 13.60
CA PRO A 128 -4.54 -0.23 15.00
C PRO A 128 -4.68 -1.62 15.60
N GLY A 129 -3.91 -1.87 16.65
CA GLY A 129 -3.95 -3.10 17.44
C GLY A 129 -3.08 -4.24 16.89
N HIS A 130 -2.84 -5.23 17.74
CA HIS A 130 -2.13 -6.48 17.39
C HIS A 130 -3.08 -7.59 16.90
N LYS A 131 -4.39 -7.37 17.03
CA LYS A 131 -5.45 -8.26 16.55
C LYS A 131 -6.27 -7.49 15.53
N VAL A 132 -6.58 -8.16 14.43
CA VAL A 132 -7.43 -7.61 13.37
C VAL A 132 -8.68 -8.45 13.34
N THR A 133 -9.81 -7.81 13.66
CA THR A 133 -11.11 -8.46 13.74
C THR A 133 -12.04 -7.83 12.70
N PRO A 134 -12.68 -8.64 11.85
CA PRO A 134 -13.75 -8.16 10.99
C PRO A 134 -14.85 -7.48 11.82
N VAL A 135 -15.41 -6.40 11.30
CA VAL A 135 -16.47 -5.64 11.97
C VAL A 135 -17.68 -5.55 11.05
N GLU A 136 -18.84 -5.99 11.54
CA GLU A 136 -20.10 -5.91 10.80
C GLU A 136 -20.74 -4.50 10.85
N SER A 137 -20.54 -3.77 11.95
CA SER A 137 -21.01 -2.39 12.10
C SER A 137 -20.18 -1.61 13.12
N GLY A 138 -20.10 -0.29 12.95
CA GLY A 138 -19.36 0.58 13.89
C GLY A 138 -17.83 0.53 13.76
N GLY A 139 -17.32 0.13 12.59
CA GLY A 139 -15.88 0.11 12.31
C GLY A 139 -15.22 1.50 12.33
N LEU A 140 -13.89 1.49 12.21
CA LEU A 140 -13.08 2.71 12.23
C LEU A 140 -13.23 3.52 10.93
N PRO A 141 -13.16 4.86 10.98
CA PRO A 141 -12.94 5.68 9.80
C PRO A 141 -11.74 5.19 8.97
N VAL A 142 -11.88 5.28 7.64
CA VAL A 142 -10.87 4.80 6.69
C VAL A 142 -10.36 5.98 5.89
N LEU A 143 -9.04 6.17 5.86
CA LEU A 143 -8.38 7.15 5.02
C LEU A 143 -7.66 6.45 3.87
N VAL A 144 -8.06 6.71 2.64
CA VAL A 144 -7.38 6.21 1.44
C VAL A 144 -6.46 7.28 0.88
N TRP A 145 -5.16 7.00 0.88
CA TRP A 145 -4.10 7.88 0.41
C TRP A 145 -3.74 7.61 -1.05
N ILE A 146 -3.78 8.66 -1.87
CA ILE A 146 -3.43 8.62 -3.29
C ILE A 146 -2.13 9.41 -3.49
N HIS A 147 -1.05 8.72 -3.86
CA HIS A 147 0.25 9.36 -4.04
C HIS A 147 0.30 10.32 -5.23
N GLY A 148 1.19 11.31 -5.15
CA GLY A 148 1.51 12.24 -6.23
C GLY A 148 2.53 11.69 -7.22
N GLY A 149 3.22 12.59 -7.94
CA GLY A 149 4.28 12.25 -8.90
C GLY A 149 3.92 12.53 -10.36
N GLY A 150 3.03 13.50 -10.59
CA GLY A 150 2.71 14.02 -11.93
C GLY A 150 2.04 13.02 -12.87
N TYR A 151 1.45 11.95 -12.33
CA TYR A 151 0.94 10.79 -13.08
C TYR A 151 2.00 9.98 -13.82
N ILE A 152 3.29 10.28 -13.65
CA ILE A 152 4.41 9.61 -14.35
C ILE A 152 5.36 8.89 -13.40
N SER A 153 5.22 9.11 -12.08
CA SER A 153 6.09 8.56 -11.05
C SER A 153 5.35 8.53 -9.71
N GLY A 154 5.97 7.92 -8.70
CA GLY A 154 5.43 7.83 -7.35
C GLY A 154 5.12 6.38 -6.96
N ALA A 155 4.97 6.17 -5.66
CA ALA A 155 4.64 4.88 -5.09
C ALA A 155 3.96 5.03 -3.73
N GLU A 156 3.35 3.96 -3.23
CA GLU A 156 2.80 3.87 -1.88
C GLU A 156 3.87 3.73 -0.81
N ARG A 157 4.97 3.02 -1.12
CA ARG A 157 6.03 2.65 -0.17
C ARG A 157 6.59 3.81 0.67
N PRO A 158 6.79 5.04 0.15
CA PRO A 158 7.26 6.16 0.95
C PRO A 158 6.30 6.60 2.07
N TYR A 159 5.05 6.14 2.05
CA TYR A 159 3.99 6.58 2.95
C TYR A 159 3.65 5.47 3.96
N ASN A 160 4.27 5.53 5.13
CA ASN A 160 3.91 4.65 6.24
C ASN A 160 2.67 5.20 6.97
N GLY A 161 1.53 4.50 6.87
CA GLY A 161 0.28 4.90 7.51
C GLY A 161 0.29 4.84 9.04
N THR A 162 1.26 4.15 9.66
CA THR A 162 1.34 3.99 11.12
C THR A 162 1.43 5.31 11.89
N ASP A 163 2.11 6.33 11.35
CA ASP A 163 2.18 7.63 12.05
C ASP A 163 0.80 8.27 12.21
N LEU A 164 -0.05 8.23 11.18
CA LEU A 164 -1.43 8.73 11.28
C LEU A 164 -2.27 7.92 12.26
N ILE A 165 -2.06 6.61 12.34
CA ILE A 165 -2.71 5.76 13.34
C ILE A 165 -2.32 6.21 14.75
N VAL A 166 -1.02 6.36 15.02
CA VAL A 166 -0.54 6.79 16.34
C VAL A 166 -1.02 8.21 16.69
N LYS A 167 -0.91 9.16 15.75
CA LYS A 167 -1.32 10.55 15.96
C LYS A 167 -2.82 10.73 16.15
N SER A 168 -3.62 9.84 15.58
CA SER A 168 -5.07 9.82 15.79
C SER A 168 -5.49 9.09 17.07
N SER A 169 -4.55 8.66 17.92
CA SER A 169 -4.84 7.79 19.07
C SER A 169 -5.57 6.51 18.66
N HIS A 170 -5.08 5.88 17.58
CA HIS A 170 -5.55 4.58 17.09
C HIS A 170 -7.01 4.59 16.63
N SER A 171 -7.49 5.72 16.11
CA SER A 171 -8.90 5.93 15.76
C SER A 171 -9.23 5.90 14.26
N LEU A 172 -8.28 5.47 13.41
CA LEU A 172 -8.50 5.33 11.98
C LEU A 172 -7.66 4.20 11.36
N ILE A 173 -8.10 3.74 10.19
CA ILE A 173 -7.36 2.84 9.29
C ILE A 173 -6.83 3.66 8.12
N VAL A 174 -5.60 3.37 7.69
CA VAL A 174 -5.00 4.00 6.50
C VAL A 174 -4.85 2.95 5.41
N VAL A 175 -5.26 3.29 4.20
CA VAL A 175 -5.01 2.51 2.99
C VAL A 175 -4.16 3.35 2.05
N THR A 176 -3.03 2.83 1.60
CA THR A 176 -2.23 3.45 0.52
C THR A 176 -2.41 2.64 -0.75
N ILE A 177 -2.48 3.29 -1.92
CA ILE A 177 -2.73 2.58 -3.18
C ILE A 177 -1.65 2.89 -4.22
N GLN A 178 -1.31 1.88 -5.02
CA GLN A 178 -0.62 2.04 -6.31
C GLN A 178 -1.64 2.21 -7.43
N TYR A 179 -1.23 2.82 -8.53
CA TYR A 179 -1.99 2.88 -9.78
C TYR A 179 -1.02 2.98 -10.97
N ARG A 180 -1.42 2.53 -12.18
CA ARG A 180 -0.55 2.62 -13.35
C ARG A 180 -0.16 4.06 -13.64
N LEU A 181 1.10 4.25 -14.05
CA LEU A 181 1.72 5.55 -14.29
C LEU A 181 2.18 5.71 -15.74
N GLY A 182 2.44 6.95 -16.11
CA GLY A 182 2.99 7.37 -17.39
C GLY A 182 2.27 6.70 -18.56
N LEU A 183 3.04 6.13 -19.46
CA LEU A 183 2.56 5.40 -20.62
C LEU A 183 1.57 4.27 -20.25
N PHE A 184 1.83 3.52 -19.18
CA PHE A 184 1.02 2.36 -18.84
C PHE A 184 -0.36 2.76 -18.28
N GLY A 185 -0.46 3.92 -17.62
CA GLY A 185 -1.70 4.40 -17.02
C GLY A 185 -2.47 5.44 -17.84
N PHE A 186 -1.77 6.19 -18.71
CA PHE A 186 -2.30 7.41 -19.30
C PHE A 186 -2.01 7.56 -20.80
N LEU A 187 -1.73 6.45 -21.50
CA LEU A 187 -1.73 6.46 -22.96
C LEU A 187 -3.13 6.83 -23.47
N ALA A 188 -3.17 7.66 -24.50
CA ALA A 188 -4.40 8.21 -25.07
C ALA A 188 -4.42 8.04 -26.59
N GLY A 189 -5.38 8.65 -27.29
CA GLY A 189 -5.54 8.51 -28.73
C GLY A 189 -6.62 7.51 -29.16
N GLU A 190 -7.10 7.69 -30.38
CA GLU A 190 -8.13 6.89 -31.05
C GLU A 190 -7.79 5.40 -31.07
N ALA A 191 -6.52 5.06 -31.32
CA ALA A 191 -6.06 3.67 -31.30
C ALA A 191 -6.28 3.01 -29.93
N VAL A 192 -5.95 3.71 -28.84
CA VAL A 192 -6.17 3.23 -27.47
C VAL A 192 -7.66 3.15 -27.17
N LYS A 193 -8.44 4.16 -27.57
CA LYS A 193 -9.90 4.16 -27.36
C LYS A 193 -10.60 2.97 -28.03
N ARG A 194 -10.13 2.54 -29.22
CA ARG A 194 -10.68 1.38 -29.94
C ARG A 194 -10.25 0.03 -29.37
N GLY A 195 -9.00 -0.09 -28.92
CA GLY A 195 -8.39 -1.37 -28.54
C GLY A 195 -8.17 -1.58 -27.04
N GLY A 196 -8.42 -0.58 -26.21
CA GLY A 196 -8.14 -0.59 -24.79
C GLY A 196 -8.97 0.45 -24.05
N THR A 197 -8.37 1.13 -23.08
CA THR A 197 -9.07 2.05 -22.20
C THR A 197 -8.22 3.27 -21.87
N LEU A 198 -8.83 4.44 -22.03
CA LEU A 198 -8.27 5.72 -21.64
C LEU A 198 -8.28 5.87 -20.11
N ASN A 199 -7.36 6.66 -19.57
CA ASN A 199 -7.26 6.94 -18.13
C ASN A 199 -7.20 5.67 -17.27
N ALA A 200 -6.53 4.63 -17.78
CA ALA A 200 -6.32 3.37 -17.09
C ALA A 200 -5.84 3.55 -15.63
N GLY A 201 -4.94 4.50 -15.36
CA GLY A 201 -4.47 4.82 -14.01
C GLY A 201 -5.55 5.43 -13.10
N LEU A 202 -6.51 6.21 -13.61
CA LEU A 202 -7.65 6.68 -12.80
C LEU A 202 -8.65 5.56 -12.53
N LEU A 203 -8.83 4.64 -13.49
CA LEU A 203 -9.67 3.47 -13.31
C LEU A 203 -9.09 2.48 -12.30
N ASP A 204 -7.77 2.36 -12.25
CA ASP A 204 -7.07 1.60 -11.19
C ASP A 204 -7.41 2.16 -9.80
N GLN A 205 -7.33 3.48 -9.64
CA GLN A 205 -7.69 4.12 -8.38
C GLN A 205 -9.16 3.91 -8.02
N ASN A 206 -10.08 4.05 -8.98
CA ASN A 206 -11.49 3.77 -8.77
C ASN A 206 -11.72 2.31 -8.34
N TYR A 207 -11.03 1.36 -8.98
CA TYR A 207 -11.12 -0.05 -8.64
C TYR A 207 -10.55 -0.36 -7.24
N ALA A 208 -9.47 0.32 -6.84
CA ALA A 208 -8.95 0.26 -5.47
C ALA A 208 -9.97 0.80 -4.44
N LEU A 209 -10.70 1.87 -4.77
CA LEU A 209 -11.78 2.39 -3.91
C LEU A 209 -12.96 1.40 -3.80
N GLN A 210 -13.31 0.72 -4.88
CA GLN A 210 -14.31 -0.38 -4.86
C GLN A 210 -13.82 -1.57 -4.03
N TRP A 211 -12.53 -1.90 -4.11
CA TRP A 211 -11.92 -2.90 -3.23
C TRP A 211 -12.04 -2.49 -1.76
N VAL A 212 -11.77 -1.23 -1.43
CA VAL A 212 -11.91 -0.70 -0.05
C VAL A 212 -13.35 -0.86 0.42
N GLN A 213 -14.34 -0.47 -0.39
CA GLN A 213 -15.76 -0.64 -0.04
C GLN A 213 -16.13 -2.10 0.23
N THR A 214 -15.55 -3.03 -0.53
CA THR A 214 -15.87 -4.47 -0.42
C THR A 214 -15.18 -5.13 0.76
N HIS A 215 -13.94 -4.75 1.07
CA HIS A 215 -13.06 -5.53 1.93
C HIS A 215 -12.65 -4.84 3.22
N ILE A 216 -12.76 -3.51 3.36
CA ILE A 216 -12.14 -2.83 4.51
C ILE A 216 -12.74 -3.24 5.87
N ALA A 217 -13.98 -3.74 5.87
CA ALA A 217 -14.62 -4.32 7.04
C ALA A 217 -13.84 -5.51 7.63
N THR A 218 -13.14 -6.31 6.80
CA THR A 218 -12.30 -7.42 7.30
C THR A 218 -11.07 -6.94 8.08
N PHE A 219 -10.69 -5.68 7.89
CA PHE A 219 -9.60 -5.02 8.61
C PHE A 219 -10.10 -4.19 9.81
N GLY A 220 -11.40 -4.20 10.10
CA GLY A 220 -12.02 -3.41 11.16
C GLY A 220 -12.45 -2.00 10.76
N GLY A 221 -12.44 -1.70 9.45
CA GLY A 221 -12.88 -0.41 8.92
C GLY A 221 -14.37 -0.34 8.66
N ASP A 222 -14.89 0.88 8.59
CA ASP A 222 -16.27 1.16 8.22
C ASP A 222 -16.34 1.67 6.77
N PRO A 223 -16.90 0.90 5.82
CA PRO A 223 -16.99 1.30 4.41
C PRO A 223 -17.84 2.56 4.20
N THR A 224 -18.72 2.90 5.16
CA THR A 224 -19.52 4.14 5.10
C THR A 224 -18.75 5.38 5.57
N LYS A 225 -17.56 5.21 6.17
CA LYS A 225 -16.72 6.28 6.71
C LYS A 225 -15.39 6.45 5.96
N VAL A 226 -15.39 6.16 4.66
CA VAL A 226 -14.21 6.29 3.80
C VAL A 226 -13.97 7.75 3.40
N SER A 227 -12.74 8.24 3.56
CA SER A 227 -12.26 9.54 3.10
C SER A 227 -11.09 9.33 2.15
N ILE A 228 -11.02 10.08 1.05
CA ILE A 228 -9.87 10.07 0.14
C ILE A 228 -8.98 11.29 0.38
N TRP A 229 -7.67 11.11 0.35
CA TRP A 229 -6.69 12.20 0.46
C TRP A 229 -5.57 11.97 -0.55
N GLY A 230 -5.24 13.00 -1.33
CA GLY A 230 -4.11 12.94 -2.24
C GLY A 230 -3.29 14.21 -2.30
N ILE A 231 -2.02 14.05 -2.68
CA ILE A 231 -1.04 15.13 -2.84
C ILE A 231 -0.65 15.31 -4.30
N SER A 232 -0.50 16.56 -4.78
CA SER A 232 -0.05 16.83 -6.16
C SER A 232 -0.95 16.12 -7.17
N ALA A 233 -0.40 15.24 -8.01
CA ALA A 233 -1.18 14.41 -8.93
C ALA A 233 -2.25 13.57 -8.20
N GLY A 234 -1.98 13.10 -6.99
CA GLY A 234 -2.98 12.44 -6.14
C GLY A 234 -4.10 13.39 -5.72
N GLY A 235 -3.79 14.67 -5.50
CA GLY A 235 -4.81 15.70 -5.24
C GLY A 235 -5.66 15.99 -6.49
N GLY A 236 -5.05 15.97 -7.68
CA GLY A 236 -5.76 16.00 -8.95
C GLY A 236 -6.66 14.77 -9.13
N SER A 237 -6.16 13.58 -8.82
CA SER A 237 -6.93 12.33 -8.78
C SER A 237 -8.14 12.41 -7.83
N VAL A 238 -7.97 12.96 -6.62
CA VAL A 238 -9.10 13.19 -5.70
C VAL A 238 -10.18 14.03 -6.37
N LEU A 239 -9.81 15.13 -7.04
CA LEU A 239 -10.79 15.93 -7.78
C LEU A 239 -11.46 15.13 -8.89
N GLN A 240 -10.72 14.35 -9.67
CA GLN A 240 -11.28 13.49 -10.72
C GLN A 240 -12.31 12.50 -10.17
N HIS A 241 -12.06 11.92 -8.98
CA HIS A 241 -13.02 11.02 -8.33
C HIS A 241 -14.25 11.76 -7.79
N VAL A 242 -14.11 13.00 -7.33
CA VAL A 242 -15.25 13.83 -6.90
C VAL A 242 -16.17 14.17 -8.08
N VAL A 243 -15.61 14.47 -9.26
CA VAL A 243 -16.40 14.82 -10.46
C VAL A 243 -16.67 13.64 -11.39
N ALA A 244 -16.25 12.43 -11.01
CA ALA A 244 -16.43 11.24 -11.82
C ALA A 244 -17.91 11.07 -12.20
N HIS A 245 -18.18 10.74 -13.47
CA HIS A 245 -19.53 10.61 -14.01
C HIS A 245 -20.41 11.86 -13.80
N GLY A 246 -19.82 13.05 -13.82
CA GLY A 246 -20.53 14.31 -13.59
C GLY A 246 -20.94 14.52 -12.12
N GLY A 247 -20.29 13.81 -11.19
CA GLY A 247 -20.67 13.77 -9.77
C GLY A 247 -21.78 12.76 -9.46
N HIS A 248 -22.24 12.00 -10.46
CA HIS A 248 -23.29 10.99 -10.30
C HIS A 248 -22.69 9.59 -10.11
N THR A 249 -22.11 9.36 -8.93
CA THR A 249 -21.67 8.02 -8.52
C THR A 249 -22.81 7.31 -7.78
N HIS A 250 -23.31 6.21 -8.36
CA HIS A 250 -24.31 5.37 -7.70
C HIS A 250 -23.58 4.46 -6.70
N THR A 251 -23.98 4.54 -5.43
CA THR A 251 -23.21 4.07 -4.27
C THR A 251 -21.92 4.88 -4.06
N PRO A 252 -21.89 5.81 -3.09
CA PRO A 252 -20.69 6.60 -2.81
C PRO A 252 -19.52 5.70 -2.39
N LEU A 253 -18.39 5.82 -3.08
CA LEU A 253 -17.15 5.10 -2.72
C LEU A 253 -16.40 5.76 -1.54
N PHE A 254 -16.75 7.00 -1.23
CA PHE A 254 -16.19 7.80 -0.13
C PHE A 254 -17.18 8.91 0.24
N ARG A 255 -17.01 9.49 1.44
CA ARG A 255 -17.84 10.58 1.97
C ARG A 255 -17.12 11.90 2.16
N ALA A 256 -15.79 11.91 2.07
CA ALA A 256 -14.98 13.11 2.23
C ALA A 256 -13.74 13.05 1.34
N ALA A 257 -13.25 14.23 0.94
CA ALA A 257 -12.14 14.40 0.03
C ALA A 257 -11.19 15.49 0.56
N ILE A 258 -9.89 15.20 0.54
CA ILE A 258 -8.82 16.13 0.96
C ILE A 258 -7.81 16.25 -0.18
N THR A 259 -7.46 17.48 -0.55
CA THR A 259 -6.48 17.76 -1.59
C THR A 259 -5.32 18.57 -1.05
N SER A 260 -4.10 18.06 -1.15
CA SER A 260 -2.88 18.80 -0.79
C SER A 260 -2.13 19.20 -2.05
N SER A 261 -2.06 20.49 -2.34
CA SER A 261 -1.34 21.05 -3.50
C SER A 261 -1.79 20.42 -4.83
N THR A 262 -3.08 20.52 -5.15
CA THR A 262 -3.70 19.92 -6.34
C THR A 262 -2.91 20.17 -7.63
N PHE A 263 -2.66 19.11 -8.40
CA PHE A 263 -2.03 19.18 -9.71
C PHE A 263 -3.05 18.89 -10.83
N LEU A 264 -3.42 19.93 -11.58
CA LEU A 264 -4.29 19.86 -12.75
C LEU A 264 -3.53 20.37 -13.98
N PRO A 265 -2.77 19.52 -14.69
CA PRO A 265 -2.16 19.89 -15.96
C PRO A 265 -3.24 20.05 -17.05
N SER A 266 -2.85 20.50 -18.24
CA SER A 266 -3.76 20.55 -19.39
C SER A 266 -4.42 19.19 -19.63
N GLN A 267 -5.75 19.17 -19.71
CA GLN A 267 -6.56 17.97 -19.97
C GLN A 267 -7.12 18.06 -21.39
N TYR A 268 -6.51 17.31 -22.30
CA TYR A 268 -6.91 17.25 -23.70
C TYR A 268 -7.99 16.19 -23.90
N ASN A 269 -8.83 16.38 -24.92
CA ASN A 269 -9.63 15.26 -25.42
C ASN A 269 -8.69 14.21 -26.00
N TYR A 270 -9.04 12.94 -25.87
CA TYR A 270 -8.18 11.84 -26.29
C TYR A 270 -7.84 11.88 -27.79
N SER A 271 -8.71 12.48 -28.61
CA SER A 271 -8.57 12.65 -30.06
C SER A 271 -7.90 13.97 -30.46
N ASP A 272 -7.48 14.79 -29.51
CA ASP A 272 -6.75 16.03 -29.81
C ASP A 272 -5.35 15.73 -30.37
N ARG A 273 -4.79 16.67 -31.12
CA ARG A 273 -3.48 16.52 -31.77
C ARG A 273 -2.36 16.09 -30.82
N ILE A 274 -2.33 16.62 -29.60
CA ILE A 274 -1.25 16.35 -28.64
C ILE A 274 -1.26 14.88 -28.18
N PRO A 275 -2.39 14.33 -27.66
CA PRO A 275 -2.52 12.90 -27.39
C PRO A 275 -2.25 12.00 -28.60
N GLU A 276 -2.77 12.35 -29.78
CA GLU A 276 -2.61 11.54 -31.00
C GLU A 276 -1.15 11.43 -31.45
N VAL A 277 -0.43 12.55 -31.51
CA VAL A 277 0.98 12.57 -31.91
C VAL A 277 1.84 11.80 -30.90
N THR A 278 1.63 12.05 -29.60
CA THR A 278 2.40 11.38 -28.54
C THR A 278 2.23 9.87 -28.58
N SER A 279 1.00 9.40 -28.81
CA SER A 279 0.68 7.96 -28.82
C SER A 279 1.10 7.29 -30.12
N SER A 280 0.98 7.99 -31.26
CA SER A 280 1.43 7.48 -32.56
C SER A 280 2.94 7.27 -32.59
N VAL A 281 3.72 8.22 -32.08
CA VAL A 281 5.19 8.09 -31.99
C VAL A 281 5.56 6.85 -31.17
N PHE A 282 4.86 6.63 -30.05
CA PHE A 282 5.08 5.45 -29.22
C PHE A 282 4.70 4.14 -29.93
N LEU A 283 3.51 4.05 -30.51
CA LEU A 283 3.05 2.84 -31.19
C LEU A 283 3.91 2.46 -32.39
N ILE A 284 4.52 3.45 -33.07
CA ILE A 284 5.50 3.20 -34.13
C ILE A 284 6.80 2.58 -33.56
N MET A 285 7.25 3.01 -32.38
CA MET A 285 8.46 2.48 -31.76
C MET A 285 8.32 1.04 -31.23
N VAL A 286 7.10 0.61 -30.88
CA VAL A 286 6.87 -0.73 -30.28
C VAL A 286 6.44 -1.78 -31.31
N ASN A 287 5.92 -1.36 -32.46
CA ASN A 287 5.50 -2.27 -33.54
C ASN A 287 6.57 -2.46 -34.64
N ASN A 288 7.76 -1.88 -34.48
CA ASN A 288 8.96 -2.18 -35.28
C ASN A 288 9.92 -3.04 -34.45
#